data_AF-A0A1G2ZKM6-F1
#
_entry.id   AF-A0A1G2ZKM6-F1
#
_cell.length_a   1.000
_cell.length_b   1.000
_cell.length_c   1.000
_cell.angle_alpha   90.00
_cell.angle_beta   90.00
_cell.angle_gamma   90.00
#
_symmetry.space_group_name_H-M   'P 1'
#
loop_
_entity.id
_entity.type
_entity.pdbx_description
1 polymer ?
#
loop_
_entity_poly.entity_id
_entity_poly.type
_entity_poly.pdbx_seq_one_letter_code
_entity_poly.pdbx_strand_id
1 'polypeptide(L)'
;MAIKVIFPLLSFILLSGYYDDGELLKKYSASVDKITLPPQKDVESLTDKNPDYKEIVNWIYKKENWAKVVATADSKLGLYHKEGITLKINFTISDDASPASVRAESGDGYMEINLPTISAEIKKFPSIGITGILAHEYTHVIQYNKGAPNSWPLWLIEGMGCYVGGVEDKWVATWATREPPHTLDQPIKDTDAVYAWGQLFHMYLEKKYSKEKLYKFADLLINKKKDYKLSAEEATGKKWDAILIEQLEWAKEWINSYYKTKAKEGKSEK
;
A
#
# COMPACT_ATOMS: atom_id res chain seq x y z
N MET A 1 -28.15 -46.48 -9.27
CA MET A 1 -26.70 -46.33 -8.99
C MET A 1 -26.41 -44.83 -9.04
N ALA A 2 -26.39 -44.17 -7.87
CA ALA A 2 -26.32 -42.72 -7.76
C ALA A 2 -24.93 -42.32 -7.26
N ILE A 3 -24.19 -41.58 -8.08
CA ILE A 3 -22.87 -41.04 -7.75
C ILE A 3 -23.11 -39.83 -6.84
N LYS A 4 -22.85 -40.00 -5.54
CA LYS A 4 -22.76 -38.88 -4.59
C LYS A 4 -21.45 -38.14 -4.85
N VAL A 5 -21.55 -37.01 -5.54
CA VAL A 5 -20.46 -36.03 -5.62
C VAL A 5 -20.38 -35.34 -4.26
N ILE A 6 -19.35 -35.70 -3.49
CA ILE A 6 -18.96 -35.01 -2.27
C ILE A 6 -18.19 -33.77 -2.71
N PHE A 7 -18.83 -32.60 -2.65
CA PHE A 7 -18.14 -31.32 -2.73
C PHE A 7 -17.30 -31.15 -1.46
N PRO A 8 -15.97 -30.99 -1.54
CA PRO A 8 -15.23 -30.49 -0.40
C PRO A 8 -15.58 -29.01 -0.24
N LEU A 9 -16.28 -28.67 0.85
CA LEU A 9 -16.28 -27.32 1.39
C LEU A 9 -14.83 -26.99 1.74
N LEU A 10 -14.11 -26.42 0.78
CA LEU A 10 -12.86 -25.73 1.02
C LEU A 10 -13.20 -24.52 1.87
N SER A 11 -12.79 -24.62 3.13
CA SER A 11 -12.88 -23.62 4.16
C SER A 11 -12.19 -22.35 3.68
N PHE A 12 -12.96 -21.37 3.23
CA PHE A 12 -12.51 -19.98 3.17
C PHE A 12 -12.36 -19.51 4.61
N ILE A 13 -11.20 -19.79 5.20
CA ILE A 13 -10.74 -19.07 6.39
C ILE A 13 -10.39 -17.68 5.88
N LEU A 14 -11.29 -16.74 6.17
CA LEU A 14 -10.96 -15.32 6.25
C LEU A 14 -9.73 -15.21 7.17
N LEU A 15 -8.55 -15.03 6.57
CA LEU A 15 -7.31 -14.69 7.25
C LEU A 15 -7.40 -13.23 7.75
N SER A 16 -8.35 -12.95 8.64
CA SER A 16 -8.18 -11.96 9.69
C SER A 16 -7.57 -12.67 10.91
N GLY A 17 -6.55 -13.51 10.66
CA GLY A 17 -5.83 -14.18 11.71
C GLY A 17 -5.22 -13.11 12.61
N TYR A 18 -5.64 -13.09 13.87
CA TYR A 18 -4.85 -12.54 14.96
C TYR A 18 -3.51 -13.26 14.92
N TYR A 19 -2.57 -12.74 14.14
CA TYR A 19 -1.19 -13.15 14.33
C TYR A 19 -0.76 -12.59 15.68
N ASP A 20 -0.21 -13.46 16.52
CA ASP A 20 0.52 -13.03 17.70
C ASP A 20 1.66 -12.10 17.23
N ASP A 21 1.78 -10.92 17.85
CA ASP A 21 2.81 -9.93 17.54
C ASP A 21 4.21 -10.55 17.61
N GLY A 22 4.42 -11.55 18.49
CA GLY A 22 5.66 -12.31 18.58
C GLY A 22 5.95 -13.19 17.36
N GLU A 23 4.93 -13.78 16.74
CA GLU A 23 5.09 -14.61 15.53
C GLU A 23 5.41 -13.75 14.30
N LEU A 24 4.76 -12.58 14.16
CA LEU A 24 5.09 -11.63 13.09
C LEU A 24 6.53 -11.14 13.22
N LEU A 25 6.95 -10.72 14.41
CA LEU A 25 8.31 -10.25 14.64
C LEU A 25 9.33 -11.34 14.32
N LYS A 26 9.07 -12.59 14.72
CA LYS A 26 9.93 -13.73 14.35
C LYS A 26 10.01 -13.91 12.83
N LYS A 27 8.87 -13.90 12.14
CA LYS A 27 8.80 -14.07 10.68
C LYS A 27 9.56 -12.97 9.92
N TYR A 28 9.46 -11.72 10.37
CA TYR A 28 9.99 -10.55 9.65
C TYR A 28 11.25 -9.93 10.28
N SER A 29 11.85 -10.59 11.28
CA SER A 29 13.03 -10.12 12.03
C SER A 29 14.16 -9.63 11.13
N ALA A 30 14.50 -10.35 10.06
CA ALA A 30 15.56 -9.95 9.13
C ALA A 30 15.37 -8.54 8.52
N SER A 31 14.13 -8.12 8.26
CA SER A 31 13.84 -6.76 7.81
C SER A 31 13.81 -5.78 8.98
N VAL A 32 13.14 -6.15 10.07
CA VAL A 32 12.95 -5.27 11.24
C VAL A 32 14.28 -4.91 11.90
N ASP A 33 15.22 -5.87 11.99
CA ASP A 33 16.53 -5.65 12.61
C ASP A 33 17.45 -4.76 11.76
N LYS A 34 17.12 -4.55 10.49
CA LYS A 34 17.82 -3.64 9.59
C LYS A 34 17.23 -2.22 9.58
N ILE A 35 16.17 -1.98 10.37
CA ILE A 35 15.60 -0.66 10.56
C ILE A 35 16.40 0.07 11.63
N THR A 36 17.05 1.16 11.23
CA THR A 36 17.83 2.01 12.12
C THR A 36 17.07 3.29 12.41
N LEU A 37 16.81 3.53 13.69
CA LEU A 37 16.18 4.74 14.21
C LEU A 37 17.25 5.67 14.80
N PRO A 38 17.00 6.98 14.88
CA PRO A 38 17.88 7.87 15.62
C PRO A 38 17.82 7.52 17.12
N PRO A 39 18.82 7.93 17.92
CA PRO A 39 18.71 7.86 19.37
C PRO A 39 17.49 8.61 19.92
N GLN A 40 16.80 8.05 20.92
CA GLN A 40 15.58 8.65 21.50
C GLN A 40 15.80 10.11 21.96
N LYS A 41 16.95 10.38 22.60
CA LYS A 41 17.34 11.73 23.04
C LYS A 41 17.39 12.77 21.92
N ASP A 42 17.66 12.33 20.68
CA ASP A 42 17.79 13.23 19.53
C ASP A 42 16.41 13.62 18.99
N VAL A 43 15.34 12.89 19.36
CA VAL A 43 13.95 13.16 18.97
C VAL A 43 13.08 13.70 20.09
N GLU A 44 13.54 13.67 21.36
CA GLU A 44 12.81 14.18 22.52
C GLU A 44 12.31 15.62 22.29
N SER A 45 13.20 16.50 21.85
CA SER A 45 12.88 17.91 21.55
C SER A 45 11.77 18.12 20.52
N LEU A 46 11.57 17.16 19.59
CA LEU A 46 10.50 17.19 18.59
C LEU A 46 9.14 16.81 19.21
N THR A 47 9.15 16.01 20.28
CA THR A 47 7.95 15.43 20.90
C THR A 47 7.50 16.12 22.18
N ASP A 48 8.39 16.86 22.85
CA ASP A 48 8.16 17.43 24.19
C ASP A 48 6.93 18.35 24.28
N LYS A 49 6.56 18.98 23.16
CA LYS A 49 5.47 19.96 23.10
C LYS A 49 4.21 19.44 22.42
N ASN A 50 4.20 18.20 21.91
CA ASN A 50 3.06 17.66 21.18
C ASN A 50 2.82 16.17 21.54
N PRO A 51 1.73 15.86 22.28
CA PRO A 51 1.44 14.49 22.70
C PRO A 51 1.19 13.54 21.52
N ASP A 52 0.63 14.04 20.41
CA ASP A 52 0.39 13.21 19.22
C ASP A 52 1.73 12.79 18.60
N TYR A 53 2.70 13.70 18.55
CA TYR A 53 4.03 13.40 18.01
C TYR A 53 4.75 12.38 18.90
N LYS A 54 4.61 12.52 20.22
CA LYS A 54 5.12 11.55 21.18
C LYS A 54 4.51 10.17 20.99
N GLU A 55 3.20 10.08 20.76
CA GLU A 55 2.52 8.81 20.46
C GLU A 55 3.07 8.16 19.18
N ILE A 56 3.16 8.94 18.10
CA ILE A 56 3.68 8.48 16.79
C ILE A 56 5.12 7.97 16.93
N VAL A 57 6.00 8.73 17.58
CA VAL A 57 7.39 8.34 17.82
C VAL A 57 7.46 7.06 18.68
N ASN A 58 6.73 7.01 19.80
CA ASN A 58 6.71 5.81 20.65
C ASN A 58 6.18 4.57 19.91
N TRP A 59 5.25 4.76 18.98
CA TRP A 59 4.78 3.68 18.12
C TRP A 59 5.89 3.21 17.17
N ILE A 60 6.60 4.15 16.53
CA ILE A 60 7.66 3.85 15.56
C ILE A 60 8.88 3.17 16.20
N TYR A 61 9.18 3.43 17.46
CA TYR A 61 10.32 2.79 18.14
C TYR A 61 10.09 1.31 18.51
N LYS A 62 8.86 0.79 18.38
CA LYS A 62 8.56 -0.61 18.70
C LYS A 62 8.79 -1.51 17.48
N LYS A 63 9.63 -2.53 17.65
CA LYS A 63 9.97 -3.48 16.57
C LYS A 63 8.76 -4.26 16.07
N GLU A 64 7.83 -4.59 16.96
CA GLU A 64 6.59 -5.33 16.65
C GLU A 64 5.70 -4.55 15.68
N ASN A 65 5.72 -3.22 15.78
CA ASN A 65 4.98 -2.34 14.89
C ASN A 65 5.57 -2.33 13.48
N TRP A 66 6.90 -2.36 13.35
CA TRP A 66 7.55 -2.55 12.06
C TRP A 66 7.29 -3.92 11.45
N ALA A 67 7.21 -4.98 12.28
CA ALA A 67 6.81 -6.29 11.79
C ALA A 67 5.41 -6.24 11.13
N LYS A 68 4.48 -5.45 11.68
CA LYS A 68 3.15 -5.21 11.08
C LYS A 68 3.25 -4.45 9.75
N VAL A 69 4.09 -3.43 9.66
CA VAL A 69 4.34 -2.68 8.42
C VAL A 69 4.86 -3.61 7.31
N VAL A 70 5.90 -4.38 7.60
CA VAL A 70 6.49 -5.35 6.64
C VAL A 70 5.48 -6.43 6.28
N ALA A 71 4.72 -6.94 7.26
CA ALA A 71 3.68 -7.94 7.03
C ALA A 71 2.58 -7.43 6.09
N THR A 72 2.16 -6.17 6.23
CA THR A 72 1.16 -5.56 5.35
C THR A 72 1.65 -5.59 3.90
N ALA A 73 2.88 -5.14 3.64
CA ALA A 73 3.48 -5.17 2.29
C ALA A 73 3.62 -6.60 1.72
N ASP A 74 4.12 -7.56 2.52
CA ASP A 74 4.22 -8.98 2.12
C ASP A 74 2.84 -9.56 1.81
N SER A 75 1.85 -9.29 2.67
CA SER A 75 0.50 -9.83 2.50
C SER A 75 -0.25 -9.24 1.31
N LYS A 76 0.11 -8.05 0.84
CA LYS A 76 -0.56 -7.34 -0.26
C LYS A 76 0.09 -7.58 -1.60
N LEU A 77 1.43 -7.66 -1.65
CA LEU A 77 2.17 -7.76 -2.91
C LEU A 77 3.11 -8.96 -2.99
N GLY A 78 3.29 -9.72 -1.91
CA GLY A 78 4.28 -10.80 -1.86
C GLY A 78 5.72 -10.31 -1.88
N LEU A 79 5.96 -9.03 -1.57
CA LEU A 79 7.27 -8.37 -1.68
C LEU A 79 8.09 -8.47 -0.37
N TYR A 80 8.14 -9.66 0.24
CA TYR A 80 9.04 -9.89 1.37
C TYR A 80 10.47 -10.19 0.92
N HIS A 81 11.39 -9.28 1.26
CA HIS A 81 12.82 -9.52 1.13
C HIS A 81 13.32 -10.34 2.32
N LYS A 82 13.54 -11.64 2.11
CA LYS A 82 14.03 -12.57 3.15
C LYS A 82 15.34 -12.13 3.81
N GLU A 83 16.18 -11.41 3.06
CA GLU A 83 17.45 -10.88 3.56
C GLU A 83 17.29 -9.53 4.28
N GLY A 84 16.11 -8.92 4.24
CA GLY A 84 15.82 -7.59 4.76
C GLY A 84 16.38 -6.45 3.91
N ILE A 85 15.68 -5.31 3.93
CA ILE A 85 16.16 -4.04 3.36
C ILE A 85 16.70 -3.18 4.50
N THR A 86 17.90 -2.62 4.35
CA THR A 86 18.39 -1.59 5.27
C THR A 86 17.50 -0.36 5.15
N LEU A 87 16.95 0.11 6.27
CA LEU A 87 16.13 1.31 6.29
C LEU A 87 16.59 2.21 7.42
N LYS A 88 17.11 3.39 7.08
CA LYS A 88 17.38 4.45 8.05
C LYS A 88 16.18 5.37 8.12
N ILE A 89 15.71 5.63 9.34
CA ILE A 89 14.59 6.50 9.62
C ILE A 89 15.11 7.76 10.29
N ASN A 90 14.53 8.89 9.93
CA ASN A 90 14.68 10.17 10.63
C ASN A 90 13.30 10.82 10.81
N PHE A 91 13.24 11.82 11.68
CA PHE A 91 12.04 12.60 11.94
C PHE A 91 12.28 14.06 11.61
N THR A 92 11.25 14.72 11.10
CA THR A 92 11.26 16.15 10.80
C THR A 92 9.97 16.81 11.25
N ILE A 93 10.03 18.13 11.38
CA ILE A 93 8.88 19.02 11.54
C ILE A 93 9.02 20.07 10.44
N SER A 94 8.23 19.93 9.39
CA SER A 94 8.23 20.83 8.24
C SER A 94 6.81 21.15 7.80
N ASP A 95 6.64 22.28 7.12
CA ASP A 95 5.36 22.68 6.52
C ASP A 95 5.02 21.88 5.24
N ASP A 96 5.86 20.91 4.87
CA ASP A 96 5.65 20.04 3.72
C ASP A 96 4.40 19.17 3.87
N ALA A 97 3.57 19.13 2.84
CA ALA A 97 2.32 18.37 2.82
C ALA A 97 2.52 16.84 2.71
N SER A 98 3.77 16.35 2.61
CA SER A 98 4.06 14.92 2.50
C SER A 98 4.24 14.28 3.89
N PRO A 99 3.61 13.12 4.18
CA PRO A 99 3.75 12.42 5.46
C PRO A 99 5.17 11.86 5.65
N ALA A 100 5.83 11.46 4.57
CA ALA A 100 7.25 11.13 4.59
C ALA A 100 7.93 11.47 3.27
N SER A 101 9.26 11.59 3.32
CA SER A 101 10.12 11.57 2.13
C SER A 101 10.91 10.26 2.13
N VAL A 102 10.82 9.51 1.02
CA VAL A 102 11.53 8.24 0.86
C VAL A 102 12.57 8.34 -0.25
N ARG A 103 13.77 7.82 0.02
CA ARG A 103 14.86 7.70 -0.94
C ARG A 103 15.53 6.34 -0.79
N ALA A 104 16.23 5.88 -1.83
CA ALA A 104 17.15 4.76 -1.68
C ALA A 104 18.43 5.01 -2.47
N GLU A 105 19.57 4.62 -1.89
CA GLU A 105 20.88 4.73 -2.50
C GLU A 105 21.67 3.45 -2.22
N SER A 106 22.25 2.86 -3.27
CA SER A 106 23.15 1.69 -3.16
C SER A 106 22.59 0.46 -2.41
N GLY A 107 21.26 0.31 -2.33
CA GLY A 107 20.61 -0.80 -1.62
C GLY A 107 20.19 -0.50 -0.18
N ASP A 108 20.42 0.73 0.28
CA ASP A 108 19.92 1.24 1.55
C ASP A 108 18.77 2.23 1.32
N GLY A 109 17.67 2.04 2.05
CA GLY A 109 16.54 2.95 2.11
C GLY A 109 16.72 4.04 3.16
N TYR A 110 16.18 5.22 2.88
CA TYR A 110 16.05 6.32 3.80
C TYR A 110 14.59 6.79 3.82
N MET A 111 14.04 6.98 5.02
CA MET A 111 12.70 7.53 5.22
C MET A 111 12.76 8.65 6.25
N GLU A 112 12.32 9.83 5.85
CA GLU A 112 12.17 10.99 6.73
C GLU A 112 10.70 11.22 7.01
N ILE A 113 10.30 11.06 8.27
CA ILE A 113 8.92 11.12 8.72
C ILE A 113 8.57 12.54 9.17
N ASN A 114 7.61 13.18 8.51
CA ASN A 114 7.10 14.50 8.89
C ASN A 114 5.97 14.34 9.92
N LEU A 115 6.28 14.61 11.20
CA LEU A 115 5.38 14.38 12.32
C LEU A 115 4.06 15.19 12.23
N PRO A 116 4.06 16.50 11.90
CA PRO A 116 2.86 17.25 11.60
C PRO A 116 1.91 16.57 10.60
N THR A 117 2.44 16.13 9.46
CA THR A 117 1.64 15.61 8.37
C THR A 117 1.10 14.22 8.68
N ILE A 118 1.91 13.32 9.25
CA ILE A 118 1.41 12.02 9.73
C ILE A 118 0.30 12.21 10.76
N SER A 119 0.48 13.11 11.74
CA SER A 119 -0.55 13.38 12.76
C SER A 119 -1.87 13.85 12.13
N ALA A 120 -1.79 14.74 11.13
CA ALA A 120 -2.97 15.20 10.40
C ALA A 120 -3.65 14.08 9.60
N GLU A 121 -2.87 13.25 8.89
CA GLU A 121 -3.38 12.14 8.08
C GLU A 121 -4.03 11.04 8.93
N ILE A 122 -3.49 10.72 10.11
CA ILE A 122 -4.12 9.78 11.05
C ILE A 122 -5.50 10.30 11.50
N LYS A 123 -5.61 11.60 11.80
CA LYS A 123 -6.89 12.21 12.22
C LYS A 123 -7.90 12.22 11.08
N LYS A 124 -7.46 12.47 9.85
CA LYS A 124 -8.28 12.46 8.64
C LYS A 124 -8.72 11.04 8.25
N PHE A 125 -7.85 10.05 8.42
CA PHE A 125 -8.07 8.65 8.07
C PHE A 125 -7.74 7.67 9.21
N PRO A 126 -8.51 7.68 10.31
CA PRO A 126 -8.18 6.90 11.52
C PRO A 126 -8.17 5.39 11.30
N SER A 127 -8.87 4.89 10.28
CA SER A 127 -8.90 3.47 9.93
C SER A 127 -7.63 2.98 9.22
N ILE A 128 -6.81 3.88 8.69
CA ILE A 128 -5.51 3.54 8.09
C ILE A 128 -4.45 3.47 9.20
N GLY A 129 -4.47 4.47 10.09
CA GLY A 129 -3.55 4.57 11.22
C GLY A 129 -2.07 4.68 10.81
N ILE A 130 -1.19 4.60 11.79
CA ILE A 130 0.27 4.70 11.57
C ILE A 130 0.76 3.53 10.70
N THR A 131 0.25 2.31 10.93
CA THR A 131 0.66 1.12 10.17
C THR A 131 0.41 1.27 8.68
N GLY A 132 -0.78 1.73 8.28
CA GLY A 132 -1.13 1.86 6.86
C GLY A 132 -0.30 2.95 6.17
N ILE A 133 -0.13 4.10 6.81
CA ILE A 133 0.72 5.18 6.30
C ILE A 133 2.17 4.68 6.13
N LEU A 134 2.75 4.06 7.15
CA LEU A 134 4.14 3.58 7.04
C LEU A 134 4.28 2.39 6.09
N ALA A 135 3.23 1.59 5.86
CA ALA A 135 3.24 0.54 4.84
C ALA A 135 3.20 1.11 3.41
N HIS A 136 2.49 2.23 3.20
CA HIS A 136 2.58 3.02 1.95
C HIS A 136 4.02 3.47 1.73
N GLU A 137 4.62 4.15 2.71
CA GLU A 137 5.98 4.69 2.58
C GLU A 137 7.05 3.58 2.46
N TYR A 138 6.90 2.48 3.20
CA TYR A 138 7.77 1.33 3.10
C TYR A 138 7.70 0.66 1.71
N THR A 139 6.57 0.75 1.03
CA THR A 139 6.44 0.29 -0.36
C THR A 139 7.34 1.11 -1.29
N HIS A 140 7.44 2.43 -1.08
CA HIS A 140 8.38 3.26 -1.83
C HIS A 140 9.84 2.90 -1.54
N VAL A 141 10.17 2.51 -0.31
CA VAL A 141 11.51 2.00 0.03
C VAL A 141 11.85 0.78 -0.83
N ILE A 142 10.92 -0.17 -0.96
CA ILE A 142 11.10 -1.37 -1.80
C ILE A 142 11.27 -0.98 -3.27
N GLN A 143 10.38 -0.11 -3.77
CA GLN A 143 10.42 0.40 -5.14
C GLN A 143 11.78 1.02 -5.46
N TYR A 144 12.22 2.02 -4.68
CA TYR A 144 13.50 2.71 -4.93
C TYR A 144 14.71 1.79 -4.77
N ASN A 145 14.73 0.88 -3.78
CA ASN A 145 15.85 -0.05 -3.59
C ASN A 145 16.05 -1.02 -4.77
N LYS A 146 14.97 -1.35 -5.48
CA LYS A 146 15.06 -2.18 -6.69
C LYS A 146 15.20 -1.37 -7.96
N GLY A 147 15.37 -0.05 -7.82
CA GLY A 147 15.57 0.87 -8.91
C GLY A 147 14.28 1.07 -9.69
N ALA A 148 13.16 1.28 -8.99
CA ALA A 148 11.97 1.87 -9.58
C ALA A 148 12.45 3.04 -10.45
N PRO A 149 12.41 2.87 -11.77
CA PRO A 149 13.05 3.82 -12.65
C PRO A 149 12.27 5.13 -12.51
N ASN A 150 12.98 6.25 -12.59
CA ASN A 150 12.39 7.59 -12.73
C ASN A 150 11.39 7.72 -13.91
N SER A 151 11.17 6.64 -14.68
CA SER A 151 10.24 6.51 -15.79
C SER A 151 8.90 5.85 -15.44
N TRP A 152 8.69 5.37 -14.20
CA TRP A 152 7.35 4.87 -13.85
C TRP A 152 6.35 6.01 -13.70
N PRO A 153 5.12 5.84 -14.20
CA PRO A 153 4.10 6.86 -14.04
C PRO A 153 3.69 6.96 -12.57
N LEU A 154 3.36 8.17 -12.13
CA LEU A 154 3.01 8.45 -10.73
C LEU A 154 1.87 7.57 -10.21
N TRP A 155 0.87 7.27 -11.05
CA TRP A 155 -0.23 6.37 -10.67
C TRP A 155 0.28 4.98 -10.25
N LEU A 156 1.34 4.48 -10.88
CA LEU A 156 1.87 3.15 -10.56
C LEU A 156 2.62 3.18 -9.23
N ILE A 157 3.48 4.18 -9.05
CA ILE A 157 4.31 4.35 -7.84
C ILE A 157 3.40 4.52 -6.62
N GLU A 158 2.53 5.53 -6.68
CA GLU A 158 1.68 5.95 -5.56
C GLU A 158 0.49 5.02 -5.39
N GLY A 159 -0.12 4.59 -6.48
CA GLY A 159 -1.24 3.64 -6.42
C GLY A 159 -0.86 2.30 -5.81
N MET A 160 0.39 1.84 -5.98
CA MET A 160 0.90 0.65 -5.30
C MET A 160 1.02 0.89 -3.80
N GLY A 161 1.56 2.04 -3.38
CA GLY A 161 1.60 2.45 -1.97
C GLY A 161 0.20 2.51 -1.37
N CYS A 162 -0.74 3.15 -2.06
CA CYS A 162 -2.15 3.28 -1.66
C CYS A 162 -2.83 1.91 -1.54
N TYR A 163 -2.52 0.98 -2.44
CA TYR A 163 -3.07 -0.38 -2.38
C TYR A 163 -2.54 -1.17 -1.17
N VAL A 164 -1.27 -0.99 -0.81
CA VAL A 164 -0.64 -1.64 0.33
C VAL A 164 -1.12 -1.04 1.66
N GLY A 165 -1.02 0.28 1.79
CA GLY A 165 -1.31 1.01 3.03
C GLY A 165 -2.78 1.37 3.23
N GLY A 166 -3.56 1.43 2.15
CA GLY A 166 -4.92 1.95 2.17
C GLY A 166 -5.99 0.92 2.52
N VAL A 167 -7.15 1.46 2.91
CA VAL A 167 -8.41 0.71 3.02
C VAL A 167 -9.18 0.90 1.71
N GLU A 168 -9.55 -0.21 1.05
CA GLU A 168 -10.13 -0.27 -0.31
C GLU A 168 -11.18 0.82 -0.58
N ASP A 169 -12.04 1.09 0.40
CA ASP A 169 -13.25 1.89 0.24
C ASP A 169 -13.04 3.41 0.38
N LYS A 170 -12.01 3.88 1.09
CA LYS A 170 -11.94 5.30 1.49
C LYS A 170 -11.24 6.18 0.48
N TRP A 171 -10.08 5.76 -0.03
CA TRP A 171 -9.27 6.58 -0.93
C TRP A 171 -9.82 6.54 -2.35
N VAL A 172 -10.11 5.33 -2.85
CA VAL A 172 -10.68 5.14 -4.17
C VAL A 172 -12.02 5.89 -4.30
N ALA A 173 -12.93 5.75 -3.33
CA ALA A 173 -14.23 6.40 -3.44
C ALA A 173 -14.19 7.92 -3.27
N THR A 174 -13.17 8.47 -2.60
CA THR A 174 -13.08 9.93 -2.38
C THR A 174 -12.34 10.62 -3.53
N TRP A 175 -11.36 9.94 -4.13
CA TRP A 175 -10.44 10.57 -5.07
C TRP A 175 -10.67 10.15 -6.51
N ALA A 176 -11.09 8.90 -6.79
CA ALA A 176 -11.31 8.45 -8.17
C ALA A 176 -12.44 9.21 -8.88
N THR A 177 -13.38 9.82 -8.13
CA THR A 177 -14.50 10.60 -8.67
C THR A 177 -14.21 12.08 -8.86
N ARG A 178 -13.01 12.55 -8.49
CA ARG A 178 -12.60 13.94 -8.72
C ARG A 178 -12.34 14.23 -10.20
N GLU A 179 -12.13 13.19 -11.00
CA GLU A 179 -12.04 13.28 -12.46
C GLU A 179 -12.96 12.27 -13.15
N PRO A 180 -13.38 12.55 -14.40
CA PRO A 180 -14.09 11.57 -15.21
C PRO A 180 -13.24 10.30 -15.42
N PRO A 181 -13.86 9.10 -15.48
CA PRO A 181 -13.15 7.86 -15.74
C PRO A 181 -12.34 7.88 -17.04
N HIS A 182 -11.07 7.48 -16.95
CA HIS A 182 -10.09 7.50 -18.05
C HIS A 182 -9.17 6.27 -17.97
N THR A 183 -8.45 5.99 -19.04
CA THR A 183 -7.45 4.90 -19.05
C THR A 183 -6.14 5.36 -18.40
N LEU A 184 -5.37 4.42 -17.85
CA LEU A 184 -4.10 4.71 -17.15
C LEU A 184 -2.98 5.33 -18.01
N ASP A 185 -3.13 5.32 -19.34
CA ASP A 185 -2.21 6.00 -20.27
C ASP A 185 -2.62 7.46 -20.55
N GLN A 186 -3.78 7.91 -20.06
CA GLN A 186 -4.21 9.30 -20.18
C GLN A 186 -3.65 10.13 -19.01
N PRO A 187 -3.22 11.37 -19.25
CA PRO A 187 -2.75 12.25 -18.19
C PRO A 187 -3.91 12.62 -17.26
N ILE A 188 -3.67 12.48 -15.96
CA ILE A 188 -4.59 12.82 -14.87
C ILE A 188 -4.08 14.13 -14.26
N LYS A 189 -4.95 15.12 -14.08
CA LYS A 189 -4.52 16.46 -13.60
C LYS A 189 -4.50 16.54 -12.09
N ASP A 190 -5.48 15.92 -11.44
CA ASP A 190 -5.61 15.86 -9.98
C ASP A 190 -4.71 14.76 -9.41
N THR A 191 -3.78 15.16 -8.55
CA THR A 191 -2.81 14.26 -7.93
C THR A 191 -3.49 13.20 -7.05
N ASP A 192 -4.54 13.54 -6.30
CA ASP A 192 -5.25 12.54 -5.48
C ASP A 192 -5.95 11.50 -6.39
N ALA A 193 -6.50 11.94 -7.53
CA ALA A 193 -7.10 11.05 -8.52
C ALA A 193 -6.06 10.08 -9.10
N VAL A 194 -4.84 10.55 -9.38
CA VAL A 194 -3.72 9.68 -9.84
C VAL A 194 -3.51 8.50 -8.90
N TYR A 195 -3.51 8.76 -7.59
CA TYR A 195 -3.25 7.78 -6.54
C TYR A 195 -4.38 6.74 -6.51
N ALA A 196 -5.63 7.20 -6.55
CA ALA A 196 -6.79 6.32 -6.56
C ALA A 196 -6.92 5.46 -7.81
N TRP A 197 -6.63 6.01 -9.00
CA TRP A 197 -6.64 5.24 -10.25
C TRP A 197 -5.56 4.15 -10.27
N GLY A 198 -4.39 4.45 -9.70
CA GLY A 198 -3.37 3.44 -9.52
C GLY A 198 -3.73 2.36 -8.50
N GLN A 199 -4.38 2.73 -7.38
CA GLN A 199 -4.90 1.77 -6.41
C GLN A 199 -5.95 0.85 -7.06
N LEU A 200 -6.87 1.41 -7.86
CA LEU A 200 -7.87 0.66 -8.63
C LEU A 200 -7.22 -0.35 -9.58
N PHE A 201 -6.10 -0.03 -10.20
CA PHE A 201 -5.38 -0.97 -11.06
C PHE A 201 -4.89 -2.21 -10.28
N HIS A 202 -4.30 -2.01 -9.09
CA HIS A 202 -3.84 -3.13 -8.27
C HIS A 202 -5.00 -3.97 -7.72
N MET A 203 -6.10 -3.31 -7.30
CA MET A 203 -7.33 -4.00 -6.91
C MET A 203 -7.94 -4.78 -8.08
N TYR A 204 -7.93 -4.21 -9.28
CA TYR A 204 -8.38 -4.89 -10.49
C TYR A 204 -7.60 -6.18 -10.72
N LEU A 205 -6.26 -6.14 -10.65
CA LEU A 205 -5.44 -7.35 -10.79
C LEU A 205 -5.82 -8.40 -9.73
N GLU A 206 -5.93 -8.01 -8.47
CA GLU A 206 -6.30 -8.93 -7.38
C GLU A 206 -7.70 -9.54 -7.57
N LYS A 207 -8.72 -8.69 -7.77
CA LYS A 207 -10.13 -9.11 -7.75
C LYS A 207 -10.55 -9.79 -9.06
N LYS A 208 -10.01 -9.36 -10.20
CA LYS A 208 -10.35 -9.93 -11.52
C LYS A 208 -9.53 -11.16 -11.86
N TYR A 209 -8.23 -11.14 -11.55
CA TYR A 209 -7.29 -12.20 -11.99
C TYR A 209 -6.80 -13.13 -10.89
N SER A 210 -6.86 -12.71 -9.63
CA SER A 210 -6.39 -13.35 -8.40
C SER A 210 -5.18 -12.67 -7.76
N LYS A 211 -5.00 -12.95 -6.47
CA LYS A 211 -3.87 -12.47 -5.67
C LYS A 211 -2.53 -12.95 -6.20
N GLU A 212 -2.45 -14.19 -6.68
CA GLU A 212 -1.25 -14.77 -7.28
C GLU A 212 -0.82 -14.02 -8.54
N LYS A 213 -1.80 -13.50 -9.30
CA LYS A 213 -1.53 -12.70 -10.51
C LYS A 213 -1.02 -11.30 -10.16
N LEU A 214 -1.56 -10.68 -9.11
CA LEU A 214 -1.01 -9.45 -8.57
C LEU A 214 0.43 -9.65 -8.05
N TYR A 215 0.70 -10.74 -7.32
CA TYR A 215 2.05 -11.06 -6.84
C TYR A 215 3.02 -11.28 -8.00
N LYS A 216 2.58 -11.99 -9.05
CA LYS A 216 3.38 -12.17 -10.27
C LYS A 216 3.69 -10.81 -10.92
N PHE A 217 2.70 -9.92 -11.02
CA PHE A 217 2.91 -8.56 -11.53
C PHE A 217 3.97 -7.82 -10.70
N ALA A 218 3.84 -7.82 -9.37
CA ALA A 218 4.77 -7.17 -8.47
C ALA A 218 6.19 -7.75 -8.56
N ASP A 219 6.36 -9.07 -8.63
CA ASP A 219 7.67 -9.72 -8.81
C ASP A 219 8.34 -9.33 -10.14
N LEU A 220 7.60 -9.38 -11.25
CA LEU A 220 8.09 -8.99 -12.56
C LEU A 220 8.54 -7.52 -12.58
N LEU A 221 7.71 -6.66 -11.99
CA LEU A 221 7.93 -5.23 -11.96
C LEU A 221 9.13 -4.86 -11.06
N ILE A 222 9.14 -5.34 -9.81
CA ILE A 222 10.10 -4.92 -8.77
C ILE A 222 11.37 -5.77 -8.82
N ASN A 223 11.26 -7.10 -8.78
CA ASN A 223 12.42 -7.97 -8.67
C ASN A 223 13.06 -8.27 -10.03
N LYS A 224 12.26 -8.40 -11.10
CA LYS A 224 12.77 -8.63 -12.46
C LYS A 224 12.99 -7.34 -13.25
N LYS A 225 12.64 -6.18 -12.66
CA LYS A 225 12.83 -4.84 -13.25
C LYS A 225 12.23 -4.72 -14.65
N LYS A 226 11.13 -5.43 -14.91
CA LYS A 226 10.47 -5.43 -16.19
C LYS A 226 9.60 -4.17 -16.30
N ASP A 227 9.44 -3.67 -17.52
CA ASP A 227 8.49 -2.60 -17.82
C ASP A 227 7.09 -2.94 -17.27
N TYR A 228 6.36 -1.94 -16.78
CA TYR A 228 5.08 -2.16 -16.11
C TYR A 228 4.00 -2.70 -17.05
N LYS A 229 3.98 -2.26 -18.32
CA LYS A 229 3.03 -2.78 -19.31
C LYS A 229 3.33 -4.23 -19.56
N LEU A 230 4.59 -4.56 -19.86
CA LEU A 230 5.00 -5.95 -20.10
C LEU A 230 4.86 -6.86 -18.88
N SER A 231 4.96 -6.32 -17.67
CA SER A 231 4.69 -7.05 -16.42
C SER A 231 3.21 -7.38 -16.28
N ALA A 232 2.34 -6.41 -16.55
CA ALA A 232 0.88 -6.60 -16.54
C ALA A 232 0.44 -7.58 -17.63
N GLU A 233 1.00 -7.47 -18.84
CA GLU A 233 0.72 -8.38 -19.94
C GLU A 233 1.08 -9.83 -19.58
N GLU A 234 2.25 -10.06 -18.98
CA GLU A 234 2.69 -11.40 -18.63
C GLU A 234 1.96 -11.97 -17.39
N ALA A 235 1.57 -11.11 -16.45
CA ALA A 235 0.76 -11.52 -15.32
C ALA A 235 -0.62 -11.99 -15.76
N THR A 236 -1.30 -11.19 -16.59
CA THR A 236 -2.69 -11.41 -17.02
C THR A 236 -2.83 -12.31 -18.24
N GLY A 237 -1.80 -12.39 -19.10
CA GLY A 237 -1.87 -13.02 -20.42
C GLY A 237 -2.56 -12.16 -21.48
N LYS A 238 -2.91 -10.90 -21.17
CA LYS A 238 -3.56 -9.96 -22.11
C LYS A 238 -2.58 -8.92 -22.64
N LYS A 239 -2.93 -8.29 -23.75
CA LYS A 239 -2.21 -7.12 -24.25
C LYS A 239 -2.57 -5.87 -23.45
N TRP A 240 -1.63 -4.93 -23.32
CA TRP A 240 -1.79 -3.72 -22.52
C TRP A 240 -3.04 -2.92 -22.90
N ASP A 241 -3.30 -2.73 -24.20
CA ASP A 241 -4.49 -2.00 -24.66
C ASP A 241 -5.80 -2.68 -24.24
N ALA A 242 -5.83 -4.02 -24.20
CA ALA A 242 -6.98 -4.77 -23.70
C ALA A 242 -7.11 -4.66 -22.17
N ILE A 243 -6.00 -4.61 -21.45
CA ILE A 243 -5.97 -4.37 -20.00
C ILE A 243 -6.52 -2.99 -19.67
N LEU A 244 -6.15 -1.94 -20.43
CA LEU A 244 -6.64 -0.58 -20.21
C LEU A 244 -8.16 -0.48 -20.33
N ILE A 245 -8.73 -1.08 -21.37
CA ILE A 245 -10.18 -1.07 -21.61
C ILE A 245 -10.90 -1.83 -20.50
N GLU A 246 -10.46 -3.05 -20.21
CA GLU A 246 -11.10 -3.91 -19.21
C GLU A 246 -10.97 -3.32 -17.80
N GLN A 247 -9.82 -2.74 -17.46
CA GLN A 247 -9.63 -2.10 -16.16
C GLN A 247 -10.53 -0.86 -16.01
N LEU A 248 -10.68 -0.06 -17.05
CA LEU A 248 -11.57 1.11 -17.02
C LEU A 248 -13.04 0.70 -16.86
N GLU A 249 -13.49 -0.33 -17.58
CA GLU A 249 -14.84 -0.88 -17.42
C GLU A 249 -15.06 -1.41 -16.01
N TRP A 250 -14.13 -2.22 -15.51
CA TRP A 250 -14.17 -2.75 -14.15
C TRP A 250 -14.17 -1.65 -13.09
N ALA A 251 -13.34 -0.61 -13.24
CA ALA A 251 -13.27 0.51 -12.31
C ALA A 251 -14.59 1.28 -12.25
N LYS A 252 -15.23 1.54 -13.41
CA LYS A 252 -16.55 2.18 -13.48
C LYS A 252 -17.60 1.35 -12.74
N GLU A 253 -17.61 0.03 -12.94
CA GLU A 253 -18.53 -0.88 -12.25
C GLU A 253 -18.31 -0.88 -10.74
N TRP A 254 -17.04 -0.96 -10.32
CA TRP A 254 -16.65 -0.97 -8.90
C TRP A 254 -17.09 0.32 -8.20
N ILE A 255 -16.77 1.49 -8.77
CA ILE A 255 -17.15 2.81 -8.23
C ILE A 255 -18.68 2.93 -8.13
N ASN A 256 -19.41 2.53 -9.18
CA ASN A 256 -20.88 2.57 -9.18
C ASN A 256 -21.49 1.64 -8.12
N SER A 257 -20.92 0.44 -7.94
CA SER A 257 -21.36 -0.50 -6.91
C SER A 257 -21.14 0.06 -5.51
N TYR A 258 -19.96 0.65 -5.26
CA TYR A 258 -19.62 1.26 -3.98
C TYR A 258 -20.66 2.32 -3.54
N TYR A 259 -20.98 3.28 -4.42
CA TYR A 259 -21.97 4.32 -4.09
C TYR A 259 -23.39 3.78 -3.93
N LYS A 260 -23.78 2.75 -4.69
CA LYS A 260 -25.09 2.11 -4.51
C LYS A 260 -25.21 1.44 -3.14
N THR A 261 -24.15 0.80 -2.66
CA THR A 261 -24.11 0.18 -1.32
C THR A 261 -24.18 1.24 -0.23
N LYS A 262 -23.36 2.30 -0.31
CA LYS A 262 -23.38 3.40 0.67
C LYS A 262 -24.71 4.15 0.70
N ALA A 263 -25.35 4.36 -0.44
CA ALA A 263 -26.67 4.98 -0.51
C ALA A 263 -27.79 4.11 0.12
N LYS A 264 -27.59 2.80 0.23
CA LYS A 264 -28.51 1.90 0.96
C LYS A 264 -28.24 1.95 2.47
N GLU A 265 -26.98 1.94 2.88
CA GLU A 265 -26.57 2.06 4.29
C GLU A 265 -27.05 3.38 4.92
N GLY A 266 -26.93 4.50 4.20
CA GLY A 266 -27.44 5.80 4.66
C GLY A 266 -28.97 5.94 4.65
N LYS A 267 -29.71 4.96 4.10
CA LYS A 267 -31.18 4.91 4.16
C LYS A 267 -31.71 3.99 5.26
N SER A 268 -30.89 3.11 5.83
CA SER A 268 -31.27 2.26 6.97
C SER A 268 -31.12 2.94 8.33
N GLU A 269 -30.60 4.16 8.37
CA GLU A 269 -30.43 4.97 9.59
C GLU A 269 -31.48 6.09 9.74
N LYS A 270 -32.60 6.03 9.01
CA LYS A 270 -33.74 6.95 9.14
C LYS A 270 -35.01 6.24 9.57
#